data_AF-A0AAD1RJC8-F1
#
_entry.id   AF-A0AAD1RJC8-F1
#
_cell.length_a   1.000
_cell.length_b   1.000
_cell.length_c   1.000
_cell.angle_alpha   90.00
_cell.angle_beta   90.00
_cell.angle_gamma   90.00
#
_symmetry.space_group_name_H-M   'P 1'
#
loop_
_entity.id
_entity.type
_entity.pdbx_description
1 polymer ?
#
loop_
_entity_poly.entity_id
_entity_poly.type
_entity_poly.pdbx_seq_one_letter_code
_entity_poly.pdbx_strand_id
1 'polypeptide(L)'
;MKLEAVPGAPQDGDLEFVLATDKEFEEIVSMSHGIYGGLDYLPSRYHSWIGEKDRMVVLAKKGGNVIALLSMFIVDGGQTALLEGLRVAPWERGRGVAGVLQRFCCQLVKHRYPSVKVMRLTRDDKLTAKELTKYRVIAKQGILLLQFNAPELSSRLSSLPLPPGPSCPPPPILLNPDHVRSVFLERGGILKDLLPNQTVIQDWQPFQALPGNHDLLRRKSLRWMADDLAQPRVATVCTPPFPVPAGPLCFYLNIDVFGSGLRDT
;
A
#
# COMPACT_ATOMS: atom_id res chain seq x y z
N MET A 1 14.35 -11.44 15.52
CA MET A 1 15.32 -10.80 16.44
C MET A 1 14.53 -9.91 17.40
N LYS A 2 14.73 -10.04 18.71
CA LYS A 2 14.07 -9.16 19.70
C LYS A 2 14.55 -7.73 19.49
N LEU A 3 13.62 -6.79 19.49
CA LEU A 3 13.97 -5.38 19.43
C LEU A 3 14.23 -4.90 20.87
N GLU A 4 15.41 -4.32 21.09
CA GLU A 4 15.78 -3.75 22.37
C GLU A 4 14.86 -2.57 22.74
N ALA A 5 14.91 -2.17 24.02
CA ALA A 5 14.16 -1.02 24.51
C ALA A 5 14.55 0.24 23.73
N VAL A 6 13.64 0.72 22.89
CA VAL A 6 13.81 1.98 22.18
C VAL A 6 13.50 3.14 23.15
N PRO A 7 14.39 4.13 23.31
CA PRO A 7 14.13 5.27 24.19
C PRO A 7 12.78 5.95 23.88
N GLY A 8 11.94 6.12 24.90
CA GLY A 8 10.62 6.75 24.77
C GLY A 8 9.54 5.88 24.11
N ALA A 9 9.83 4.62 23.77
CA ALA A 9 8.81 3.66 23.36
C ALA A 9 8.03 3.17 24.59
N PRO A 10 6.73 2.86 24.43
CA PRO A 10 5.96 2.29 25.52
C PRO A 10 6.58 0.96 25.95
N GLN A 11 6.88 0.84 27.24
CA GLN A 11 7.17 -0.43 27.88
C GLN A 11 5.85 -0.96 28.42
N ASP A 12 5.28 -1.94 27.72
CA ASP A 12 4.17 -2.71 28.22
C ASP A 12 4.75 -4.05 28.67
N GLY A 13 4.75 -4.30 29.98
CA GLY A 13 5.44 -5.44 30.59
C GLY A 13 4.98 -6.81 30.09
N ASP A 14 3.79 -6.85 29.46
CA ASP A 14 3.20 -8.05 28.89
C ASP A 14 3.53 -8.24 27.39
N LEU A 15 4.04 -7.20 26.71
CA LEU A 15 4.26 -7.20 25.27
C LEU A 15 5.74 -7.23 24.91
N GLU A 16 6.10 -8.15 24.03
CA GLU A 16 7.41 -8.23 23.40
C GLU A 16 7.33 -7.78 21.94
N PHE A 17 8.26 -6.92 21.51
CA PHE A 17 8.35 -6.48 20.12
C PHE A 17 9.53 -7.15 19.41
N VAL A 18 9.29 -7.72 18.25
CA VAL A 18 10.33 -8.42 17.46
C VAL A 18 10.22 -8.06 15.98
N LEU A 19 11.34 -8.12 15.25
CA LEU A 19 11.30 -8.11 13.79
C LEU A 19 10.79 -9.46 13.28
N ALA A 20 9.83 -9.39 12.35
CA ALA A 20 9.22 -10.54 11.71
C ALA A 20 10.22 -11.28 10.82
N THR A 21 10.07 -12.59 10.72
CA THR A 21 10.84 -13.47 9.83
C THR A 21 9.90 -14.46 9.15
N ASP A 22 10.38 -15.24 8.18
CA ASP A 22 9.56 -16.29 7.55
C ASP A 22 8.91 -17.27 8.55
N LYS A 23 9.50 -17.43 9.74
CA LYS A 23 9.02 -18.37 10.77
C LYS A 23 7.63 -18.04 11.30
N GLU A 24 7.26 -16.76 11.33
CA GLU A 24 5.97 -16.30 11.86
C GLU A 24 4.85 -16.27 10.81
N PHE A 25 5.09 -16.75 9.59
CA PHE A 25 4.12 -16.66 8.49
C PHE A 25 2.76 -17.26 8.84
N GLU A 26 2.72 -18.48 9.38
CA GLU A 26 1.46 -19.16 9.73
C GLU A 26 0.66 -18.41 10.80
N GLU A 27 1.34 -17.88 11.83
CA GLU A 27 0.68 -17.07 12.86
C GLU A 27 0.09 -15.78 12.25
N ILE A 28 0.78 -15.17 11.30
CA ILE A 28 0.32 -13.96 10.61
C ILE A 28 -0.87 -14.27 9.71
N VAL A 29 -0.83 -15.38 8.95
CA VAL A 29 -1.95 -15.85 8.14
C VAL A 29 -3.19 -16.09 9.00
N SER A 30 -3.01 -16.63 10.22
CA SER A 30 -4.13 -16.82 11.16
C SER A 30 -4.81 -15.48 11.54
N MET A 31 -4.04 -14.40 11.70
CA MET A 31 -4.58 -13.06 11.97
C MET A 31 -5.29 -12.43 10.77
N SER A 32 -4.97 -12.87 9.55
CA SER A 32 -5.58 -12.43 8.29
C SER A 32 -6.94 -13.08 8.01
N HIS A 33 -7.33 -14.12 8.77
CA HIS A 33 -8.59 -14.80 8.54
C HIS A 33 -9.80 -13.84 8.71
N GLY A 34 -10.69 -13.81 7.71
CA GLY A 34 -11.88 -12.96 7.67
C GLY A 34 -11.62 -11.46 7.46
N ILE A 35 -10.36 -11.03 7.36
CA ILE A 35 -10.04 -9.63 7.06
C ILE A 35 -10.49 -9.28 5.64
N TYR A 36 -11.16 -8.13 5.50
CA TYR A 36 -11.76 -7.64 4.25
C TYR A 36 -12.64 -8.67 3.54
N GLY A 37 -13.38 -9.49 4.29
CA GLY A 37 -14.23 -10.53 3.71
C GLY A 37 -13.45 -11.67 3.03
N GLY A 38 -12.21 -11.91 3.45
CA GLY A 38 -11.33 -12.95 2.87
C GLY A 38 -10.39 -12.43 1.78
N LEU A 39 -10.30 -11.11 1.61
CA LEU A 39 -9.46 -10.44 0.61
C LEU A 39 -8.19 -9.85 1.19
N ASP A 40 -7.72 -10.35 2.33
CA ASP A 40 -6.49 -9.85 2.92
C ASP A 40 -5.30 -10.06 1.98
N TYR A 41 -4.63 -8.97 1.65
CA TYR A 41 -3.43 -8.98 0.81
C TYR A 41 -2.19 -9.40 1.58
N LEU A 42 -2.20 -9.29 2.92
CA LEU A 42 -1.00 -9.46 3.74
C LEU A 42 -0.30 -10.81 3.52
N PRO A 43 -0.99 -11.97 3.45
CA PRO A 43 -0.34 -13.25 3.17
C PRO A 43 0.46 -13.24 1.86
N SER A 44 -0.10 -12.66 0.80
CA SER A 44 0.52 -12.60 -0.52
C SER A 44 1.67 -11.60 -0.61
N ARG A 45 1.78 -10.67 0.35
CA ARG A 45 2.83 -9.64 0.40
C ARG A 45 3.94 -9.96 1.39
N TYR A 46 3.65 -10.76 2.42
CA TYR A 46 4.52 -10.94 3.58
C TYR A 46 5.97 -11.30 3.22
N HIS A 47 6.16 -12.34 2.39
CA HIS A 47 7.51 -12.78 2.01
C HIS A 47 8.30 -11.72 1.23
N SER A 48 7.61 -10.92 0.40
CA SER A 48 8.27 -9.80 -0.28
C SER A 48 8.66 -8.69 0.69
N TRP A 49 7.86 -8.48 1.75
CA TRP A 49 8.08 -7.41 2.72
C TRP A 49 9.27 -7.67 3.63
N ILE A 50 9.41 -8.89 4.16
CA ILE A 50 10.52 -9.20 5.09
C ILE A 50 11.91 -9.07 4.44
N GLY A 51 12.00 -9.20 3.12
CA GLY A 51 13.23 -9.02 2.35
C GLY A 51 13.37 -7.66 1.67
N GLU A 52 12.37 -6.78 1.76
CA GLU A 52 12.41 -5.49 1.07
C GLU A 52 13.35 -4.52 1.80
N LYS A 53 14.31 -3.98 1.04
CA LYS A 53 15.25 -2.97 1.56
C LYS A 53 14.47 -1.78 2.14
N ASP A 54 14.95 -1.26 3.26
CA ASP A 54 14.39 -0.09 3.95
C ASP A 54 12.96 -0.32 4.49
N ARG A 55 12.51 -1.58 4.54
CA ARG A 55 11.27 -2.00 5.19
C ARG A 55 11.57 -2.76 6.48
N MET A 56 10.72 -2.56 7.48
CA MET A 56 10.71 -3.33 8.72
C MET A 56 9.29 -3.80 9.01
N VAL A 57 9.12 -5.09 9.28
CA VAL A 57 7.86 -5.65 9.77
C VAL A 57 8.04 -5.98 11.25
N VAL A 58 7.26 -5.34 12.11
CA VAL A 58 7.32 -5.53 13.57
C VAL A 58 6.12 -6.31 14.04
N LEU A 59 6.38 -7.31 14.87
CA LEU A 59 5.37 -8.12 15.55
C LEU A 59 5.29 -7.70 17.01
N ALA A 60 4.09 -7.68 17.57
CA ALA A 60 3.88 -7.70 19.02
C ALA A 60 3.54 -9.13 19.43
N LYS A 61 4.26 -9.66 20.42
CA LYS A 61 4.04 -10.97 21.02
C LYS A 61 3.56 -10.82 22.47
N LYS A 62 2.65 -11.71 22.90
CA LYS A 62 2.18 -11.82 24.28
C LYS A 62 2.17 -13.28 24.69
N GLY A 63 2.89 -13.62 25.76
CA GLY A 63 3.07 -15.01 26.18
C GLY A 63 3.65 -15.92 25.08
N GLY A 64 4.53 -15.36 24.23
CA GLY A 64 5.16 -16.08 23.12
C GLY A 64 4.38 -16.09 21.80
N ASN A 65 3.08 -15.79 21.81
CA ASN A 65 2.24 -15.80 20.61
C ASN A 65 2.23 -14.45 19.89
N VAL A 66 2.25 -14.44 18.56
CA VAL A 66 2.04 -13.23 17.77
C VAL A 66 0.59 -12.76 17.90
N ILE A 67 0.41 -11.51 18.33
CA ILE A 67 -0.92 -10.92 18.51
C ILE A 67 -1.15 -9.65 17.70
N ALA A 68 -0.10 -9.05 17.14
CA ALA A 68 -0.23 -7.92 16.23
C ALA A 68 0.97 -7.78 15.29
N LEU A 69 0.75 -7.10 14.17
CA LEU A 69 1.75 -6.82 13.15
C LEU A 69 1.61 -5.38 12.65
N LEU A 70 2.73 -4.72 12.37
CA LEU A 70 2.78 -3.45 11.64
C LEU A 70 4.03 -3.38 10.76
N SER A 71 3.87 -3.03 9.49
CA SER A 71 4.97 -2.76 8.57
C SER A 71 5.27 -1.25 8.53
N MET A 72 6.56 -0.92 8.50
CA MET A 72 7.10 0.42 8.26
C MET A 72 8.01 0.37 7.04
N PHE A 73 7.77 1.22 6.06
CA PHE A 73 8.57 1.27 4.84
C PHE A 73 9.12 2.67 4.61
N ILE A 74 10.44 2.81 4.58
CA ILE A 74 11.11 4.10 4.42
C ILE A 74 11.22 4.44 2.93
N VAL A 75 10.64 5.57 2.54
CA VAL A 75 10.48 6.01 1.15
C VAL A 75 10.81 7.50 1.01
N ASP A 76 10.57 8.07 -0.18
CA ASP A 76 10.78 9.49 -0.47
C ASP A 76 12.24 9.93 -0.18
N GLY A 77 13.21 9.08 -0.52
CA GLY A 77 14.63 9.33 -0.24
C GLY A 77 14.99 9.35 1.25
N GLY A 78 14.26 8.59 2.08
CA GLY A 78 14.55 8.48 3.52
C GLY A 78 13.83 9.51 4.39
N GLN A 79 12.92 10.30 3.84
CA GLN A 79 12.23 11.38 4.56
C GLN A 79 10.81 11.01 5.02
N THR A 80 10.26 9.90 4.52
CA THR A 80 8.90 9.46 4.83
C THR A 80 8.93 8.00 5.30
N ALA A 81 8.18 7.68 6.35
CA ALA A 81 7.87 6.31 6.71
C ALA A 81 6.40 5.99 6.40
N LEU A 82 6.16 4.99 5.55
CA LEU A 82 4.82 4.46 5.28
C LEU A 82 4.48 3.41 6.34
N LEU A 83 3.33 3.57 6.98
CA LEU A 83 2.76 2.55 7.86
C LEU A 83 1.71 1.75 7.10
N GLU A 84 1.85 0.43 7.12
CA GLU A 84 0.93 -0.45 6.39
C GLU A 84 0.78 -1.83 7.07
N GLY A 85 -0.29 -2.54 6.70
CA GLY A 85 -0.53 -3.90 7.17
C GLY A 85 -0.82 -4.03 8.67
N LEU A 86 -1.31 -2.98 9.35
CA LEU A 86 -1.67 -3.07 10.76
C LEU A 86 -2.70 -4.19 10.96
N ARG A 87 -2.34 -5.20 11.77
CA ARG A 87 -3.23 -6.28 12.18
C ARG A 87 -3.15 -6.46 13.68
N VAL A 88 -4.28 -6.80 14.28
CA VAL A 88 -4.38 -7.29 15.67
C VAL A 88 -5.23 -8.54 15.64
N ALA A 89 -4.74 -9.59 16.30
CA ALA A 89 -5.44 -10.85 16.46
C ALA A 89 -6.86 -10.61 16.99
N PRO A 90 -7.89 -11.30 16.46
CA PRO A 90 -9.28 -11.05 16.82
C PRO A 90 -9.56 -11.00 18.33
N TRP A 91 -8.93 -11.89 19.10
CA TRP A 91 -9.09 -11.99 20.57
C TRP A 91 -8.40 -10.87 21.38
N GLU A 92 -7.50 -10.10 20.76
CA GLU A 92 -6.80 -8.96 21.39
C GLU A 92 -7.35 -7.59 20.93
N ARG A 93 -8.34 -7.57 20.03
CA ARG A 93 -8.97 -6.31 19.57
C ARG A 93 -9.72 -5.61 20.71
N GLY A 94 -9.80 -4.29 20.64
CA GLY A 94 -10.43 -3.46 21.68
C GLY A 94 -9.59 -3.24 22.94
N ARG A 95 -8.43 -3.89 23.08
CA ARG A 95 -7.53 -3.79 24.25
C ARG A 95 -6.41 -2.76 24.12
N GLY A 96 -6.41 -1.97 23.04
CA GLY A 96 -5.41 -0.92 22.82
C GLY A 96 -4.07 -1.37 22.19
N VAL A 97 -3.90 -2.66 21.90
CA VAL A 97 -2.65 -3.25 21.32
C VAL A 97 -2.17 -2.50 20.07
N ALA A 98 -3.07 -2.18 19.14
CA ALA A 98 -2.75 -1.41 17.94
C ALA A 98 -2.06 -0.07 18.26
N GLY A 99 -2.56 0.65 19.27
CA GLY A 99 -2.00 1.94 19.67
C GLY A 99 -0.63 1.81 20.32
N VAL A 100 -0.41 0.76 21.13
CA VAL A 100 0.91 0.47 21.72
C VAL A 100 1.92 0.15 20.62
N LEU A 101 1.57 -0.77 19.71
CA LEU A 101 2.44 -1.18 18.60
C LEU A 101 2.77 0.00 17.67
N GLN A 102 1.78 0.83 17.32
CA GLN A 102 2.02 2.04 16.54
C GLN A 102 3.00 2.99 17.23
N ARG A 103 2.81 3.27 18.53
CA ARG A 103 3.73 4.14 19.28
C ARG A 103 5.15 3.58 19.33
N PHE A 104 5.29 2.27 19.56
CA PHE A 104 6.59 1.60 19.52
C PHE A 104 7.26 1.78 18.15
N CYS A 105 6.53 1.49 17.06
CA CYS A 105 7.01 1.63 15.70
C CYS A 105 7.40 3.07 15.36
N CYS A 106 6.61 4.07 15.79
CA CYS A 106 6.95 5.49 15.63
C CYS A 106 8.30 5.83 16.27
N GLN A 107 8.56 5.34 17.49
CA GLN A 107 9.84 5.61 18.17
C GLN A 107 11.00 4.86 17.52
N LEU A 108 10.77 3.61 17.11
CA LEU A 108 11.77 2.83 16.38
C LEU A 108 12.19 3.55 15.08
N VAL A 109 11.24 4.09 14.32
CA VAL A 109 11.52 4.88 13.11
C VAL A 109 12.34 6.12 13.45
N LYS A 110 11.93 6.90 14.46
CA LYS A 110 12.66 8.11 14.87
C LYS A 110 14.10 7.80 15.28
N HIS A 111 14.31 6.69 15.97
CA HIS A 111 15.63 6.28 16.44
C HIS A 111 16.52 5.78 15.29
N ARG A 112 15.99 4.92 14.41
CA ARG A 112 16.77 4.25 13.36
C ARG A 112 16.91 5.06 12.07
N TYR A 113 15.97 5.96 11.81
CA TYR A 113 15.92 6.79 10.60
C TYR A 113 15.69 8.26 10.98
N PRO A 114 16.71 8.94 11.54
CA PRO A 114 16.57 10.33 12.01
C PRO A 114 16.27 11.33 10.88
N SER A 115 16.47 10.95 9.62
CA SER A 115 16.11 11.75 8.44
C SER A 115 14.60 11.77 8.16
N VAL A 116 13.82 10.85 8.73
CA VAL A 116 12.37 10.77 8.52
C VAL A 116 11.70 11.96 9.20
N LYS A 117 10.88 12.68 8.42
CA LYS A 117 10.17 13.89 8.84
C LYS A 117 8.68 13.66 9.02
N VAL A 118 8.12 12.67 8.32
CA VAL A 118 6.68 12.42 8.28
C VAL A 118 6.39 10.93 8.23
N MET A 119 5.29 10.55 8.86
CA MET A 119 4.70 9.22 8.73
C MET A 119 3.40 9.32 7.94
N ARG A 120 3.17 8.37 7.03
CA ARG A 120 1.97 8.33 6.19
C ARG A 120 1.31 6.97 6.25
N LEU A 121 0.01 6.95 6.03
CA LEU A 121 -0.80 5.76 5.91
C LEU A 121 -1.99 6.08 5.00
N THR A 122 -2.58 5.04 4.43
CA THR A 122 -3.81 5.12 3.62
C THR A 122 -4.96 4.50 4.40
N ARG A 123 -6.16 5.06 4.22
CA ARG A 123 -7.40 4.66 4.89
C ARG A 123 -8.51 4.61 3.85
N ASP A 124 -9.38 3.60 3.96
CA ASP A 124 -10.59 3.42 3.15
C ASP A 124 -11.88 3.61 3.95
N ASP A 125 -11.77 3.74 5.27
CA ASP A 125 -12.90 3.93 6.17
C ASP A 125 -13.37 5.39 6.22
N LYS A 126 -14.66 5.56 6.53
CA LYS A 126 -15.26 6.88 6.75
C LYS A 126 -14.78 7.44 8.10
N LEU A 127 -13.76 8.28 8.06
CA LEU A 127 -13.22 8.94 9.24
C LEU A 127 -14.16 10.06 9.72
N THR A 128 -14.40 10.10 11.02
CA THR A 128 -15.11 11.21 11.67
C THR A 128 -14.27 12.48 11.71
N ALA A 129 -14.90 13.65 11.86
CA ALA A 129 -14.19 14.93 12.03
C ALA A 129 -13.20 14.89 13.21
N LYS A 130 -13.56 14.21 14.31
CA LYS A 130 -12.69 14.04 15.48
C LYS A 130 -11.45 13.21 15.14
N GLU A 131 -11.58 12.16 14.35
CA GLU A 131 -10.43 11.34 13.93
C GLU A 131 -9.52 12.10 12.97
N LEU A 132 -10.09 12.89 12.08
CA LEU A 132 -9.35 13.75 11.16
C LEU A 132 -8.52 14.81 11.89
N THR A 133 -8.85 15.20 13.13
CA THR A 133 -7.97 16.11 13.90
C THR A 133 -6.58 15.54 14.18
N LYS A 134 -6.41 14.21 14.12
CA LYS A 134 -5.12 13.54 14.33
C LYS A 134 -4.27 13.45 13.07
N TYR A 135 -4.85 13.74 11.91
CA TYR A 135 -4.23 13.50 10.61
C TYR A 135 -4.29 14.75 9.75
N ARG A 136 -3.29 14.93 8.90
CA ARG A 136 -3.39 15.87 7.78
C ARG A 136 -3.69 15.06 6.52
N VAL A 137 -4.90 15.20 5.97
CA VAL A 137 -5.24 14.60 4.68
C VAL A 137 -4.39 15.29 3.61
N ILE A 138 -3.59 14.51 2.88
CA ILE A 138 -2.71 15.02 1.82
C ILE A 138 -3.18 14.61 0.43
N ALA A 139 -3.99 13.57 0.30
CA ALA A 139 -4.48 13.12 -1.00
C ALA A 139 -5.72 12.26 -0.79
N LYS A 140 -6.59 12.29 -1.80
CA LYS A 140 -7.65 11.31 -2.01
C LYS A 140 -7.45 10.72 -3.39
N GLN A 141 -7.80 9.46 -3.57
CA GLN A 141 -7.66 8.80 -4.87
C GLN A 141 -8.77 7.77 -5.05
N GLY A 142 -9.31 7.71 -6.27
CA GLY A 142 -10.17 6.62 -6.70
C GLY A 142 -9.31 5.41 -7.08
N ILE A 143 -9.64 4.25 -6.51
CA ILE A 143 -8.98 2.98 -6.83
C ILE A 143 -10.03 2.02 -7.34
N LEU A 144 -9.81 1.45 -8.52
CA LEU A 144 -10.61 0.34 -9.02
C LEU A 144 -10.02 -0.96 -8.48
N LEU A 145 -10.84 -1.67 -7.71
CA LEU A 145 -10.50 -2.93 -7.07
C LEU A 145 -11.31 -4.04 -7.74
N LEU A 146 -10.63 -5.03 -8.31
CA LEU A 146 -11.29 -6.17 -8.96
C LEU A 146 -10.84 -7.48 -8.32
N GLN A 147 -11.82 -8.23 -7.81
CA GLN A 147 -11.65 -9.62 -7.42
C GLN A 147 -12.19 -10.53 -8.53
N PHE A 148 -11.46 -11.59 -8.87
CA PHE A 148 -11.92 -12.54 -9.89
C PHE A 148 -11.31 -13.93 -9.70
N ASN A 149 -12.05 -14.95 -10.17
CA ASN A 149 -11.48 -16.26 -10.45
C ASN A 149 -10.87 -16.24 -11.86
N ALA A 150 -9.60 -16.64 -12.00
CA ALA A 150 -8.87 -16.49 -13.26
C ALA A 150 -9.49 -17.27 -14.44
N PRO A 151 -9.82 -18.58 -14.32
CA PRO A 151 -10.54 -19.31 -15.37
C PRO A 151 -11.87 -18.65 -15.78
N GLU A 152 -12.67 -18.23 -14.81
CA GLU A 152 -13.97 -17.59 -15.09
C GLU A 152 -13.80 -16.27 -15.84
N LEU A 153 -12.87 -15.41 -15.40
CA LEU A 153 -12.60 -14.15 -16.07
C LEU A 153 -12.09 -14.39 -17.50
N SER A 154 -11.18 -15.34 -17.69
CA SER A 154 -10.65 -15.68 -19.01
C SER A 154 -11.76 -16.13 -19.97
N SER A 155 -12.69 -16.97 -19.50
CA SER A 155 -13.85 -17.41 -20.28
C SER A 155 -14.75 -16.22 -20.66
N ARG A 156 -15.08 -15.36 -19.69
CA ARG A 156 -15.89 -14.15 -19.92
C ARG A 156 -15.23 -13.23 -20.94
N LEU A 157 -13.94 -12.92 -20.78
CA LEU A 157 -13.20 -12.05 -21.71
C LEU A 157 -13.18 -12.61 -23.13
N SER A 158 -13.06 -13.93 -23.28
CA SER A 158 -13.07 -14.59 -24.60
C SER A 158 -14.44 -14.52 -25.29
N SER A 159 -15.51 -14.36 -24.51
CA SER A 159 -16.89 -14.23 -25.01
C SER A 159 -17.31 -12.79 -25.29
N LEU A 160 -16.52 -11.80 -24.85
CA LEU A 160 -16.85 -10.39 -25.08
C LEU A 160 -16.69 -10.07 -26.57
N PRO A 161 -17.72 -9.50 -27.22
CA PRO A 161 -17.56 -9.00 -28.58
C PRO A 161 -16.50 -7.91 -28.59
N LEU A 162 -15.65 -7.90 -29.63
CA LEU A 162 -14.75 -6.79 -29.88
C LEU A 162 -15.59 -5.50 -29.95
N PRO A 163 -15.14 -4.39 -29.33
CA PRO A 163 -15.90 -3.16 -29.34
C PRO A 163 -16.15 -2.72 -30.80
N PRO A 164 -17.40 -2.32 -31.15
CA PRO A 164 -17.71 -1.84 -32.49
C PRO A 164 -16.98 -0.52 -32.74
N GLY A 165 -16.50 -0.33 -33.99
CA GLY A 165 -15.52 0.66 -34.47
C GLY A 165 -15.51 2.12 -33.94
N PRO A 166 -15.41 3.14 -34.81
CA PRO A 166 -14.61 4.36 -34.57
C PRO A 166 -15.13 5.37 -33.53
N SER A 167 -16.14 5.04 -32.74
CA SER A 167 -16.65 5.88 -31.64
C SER A 167 -15.95 5.65 -30.30
N CYS A 168 -15.02 4.69 -30.21
CA CYS A 168 -14.18 4.52 -29.03
C CYS A 168 -13.07 5.59 -28.98
N PRO A 169 -12.81 6.18 -27.80
CA PRO A 169 -11.58 6.95 -27.61
C PRO A 169 -10.36 6.09 -27.96
N PRO A 170 -9.26 6.71 -28.43
CA PRO A 170 -8.04 5.97 -28.72
C PRO A 170 -7.63 5.12 -27.51
N PRO A 171 -7.05 3.93 -27.75
CA PRO A 171 -6.64 3.06 -26.66
C PRO A 171 -5.59 3.76 -25.79
N PRO A 172 -5.58 3.50 -24.47
CA PRO A 172 -4.61 4.09 -23.58
C PRO A 172 -3.19 3.66 -23.98
N ILE A 173 -2.24 4.58 -23.82
CA ILE A 173 -0.83 4.41 -24.19
C ILE A 173 -0.11 3.75 -23.02
N LEU A 174 0.49 2.57 -23.25
CA LEU A 174 1.39 1.94 -22.29
C LEU A 174 2.71 2.72 -22.21
N LEU A 175 3.07 3.18 -21.02
CA LEU A 175 4.28 3.98 -20.82
C LEU A 175 5.52 3.10 -20.66
N ASN A 176 6.59 3.47 -21.36
CA ASN A 176 7.92 2.92 -21.12
C ASN A 176 8.58 3.59 -19.90
N PRO A 177 9.72 3.09 -19.38
CA PRO A 177 10.36 3.65 -18.18
C PRO A 177 10.72 5.14 -18.28
N ASP A 178 11.12 5.63 -19.46
CA ASP A 178 11.44 7.05 -19.66
C ASP A 178 10.19 7.93 -19.61
N HIS A 179 9.10 7.49 -20.25
CA HIS A 179 7.81 8.14 -20.17
C HIS A 179 7.24 8.10 -18.74
N VAL A 180 7.39 7.01 -18.00
CA VAL A 180 6.97 6.96 -16.59
C VAL A 180 7.72 8.03 -15.78
N ARG A 181 9.03 8.19 -15.99
CA ARG A 181 9.79 9.24 -15.32
C ARG A 181 9.26 10.63 -15.66
N SER A 182 9.15 10.98 -16.94
CA SER A 182 8.76 12.33 -17.38
C SER A 182 7.28 12.66 -17.12
N VAL A 183 6.39 11.66 -17.22
CA VAL A 183 4.94 11.84 -17.05
C VAL A 183 4.56 11.79 -15.57
N PHE A 184 5.06 10.82 -14.79
CA PHE A 184 4.60 10.58 -13.41
C PHE A 184 5.54 11.08 -12.30
N LEU A 185 6.87 11.00 -12.46
CA LEU A 185 7.80 11.06 -11.33
C LEU A 185 8.71 12.29 -11.32
N GLU A 186 8.72 13.08 -12.38
CA GLU A 186 9.36 14.39 -12.41
C GLU A 186 8.55 15.41 -11.60
N ARG A 187 9.24 16.14 -10.73
CA ARG A 187 8.61 17.20 -9.93
C ARG A 187 8.12 18.31 -10.85
N GLY A 188 6.82 18.59 -10.84
CA GLY A 188 6.24 19.54 -11.77
C GLY A 188 6.16 19.01 -13.21
N GLY A 189 6.29 17.69 -13.38
CA GLY A 189 6.08 16.99 -14.64
C GLY A 189 4.64 17.06 -15.12
N ILE A 190 4.34 16.33 -16.18
CA ILE A 190 3.11 16.51 -16.95
C ILE A 190 1.86 16.15 -16.12
N LEU A 191 1.95 15.15 -15.24
CA LEU A 191 0.86 14.79 -14.33
C LEU A 191 0.78 15.63 -13.05
N LYS A 192 1.58 16.69 -12.88
CA LYS A 192 1.55 17.50 -11.64
C LYS A 192 0.14 17.99 -11.32
N ASP A 193 -0.63 18.31 -12.37
CA ASP A 193 -2.00 18.83 -12.28
C ASP A 193 -3.03 17.72 -12.25
N LEU A 194 -2.61 16.44 -12.20
CA LEU A 194 -3.44 15.27 -11.94
C LEU A 194 -3.14 14.65 -10.57
N LEU A 195 -1.89 14.66 -10.11
CA LEU A 195 -1.49 14.10 -8.82
C LEU A 195 -1.83 15.01 -7.63
N PRO A 196 -2.77 14.62 -6.74
CA PRO A 196 -3.07 15.40 -5.54
C PRO A 196 -1.82 15.51 -4.66
N ASN A 197 -1.39 16.74 -4.38
CA ASN A 197 -0.16 17.04 -3.64
C ASN A 197 1.08 16.27 -4.14
N GLN A 198 1.21 16.10 -5.47
CA GLN A 198 2.32 15.37 -6.10
C GLN A 198 2.52 13.97 -5.50
N THR A 199 1.43 13.31 -5.13
CA THR A 199 1.45 11.99 -4.50
C THR A 199 0.87 10.95 -5.45
N VAL A 200 1.61 9.86 -5.65
CA VAL A 200 1.15 8.65 -6.32
C VAL A 200 0.78 7.66 -5.21
N ILE A 201 -0.52 7.42 -5.02
CA ILE A 201 -0.95 6.29 -4.18
C ILE A 201 -0.93 5.07 -5.09
N GLN A 202 -0.04 4.13 -4.83
CA GLN A 202 0.07 2.89 -5.59
C GLN A 202 -0.13 1.72 -4.65
N ASP A 203 -1.14 0.88 -4.90
CA ASP A 203 -1.46 -0.28 -4.04
C ASP A 203 -1.48 0.09 -2.55
N TRP A 204 -2.24 1.15 -2.23
CA TRP A 204 -2.38 1.71 -0.88
C TRP A 204 -1.13 2.37 -0.28
N GLN A 205 -0.06 2.55 -1.05
CA GLN A 205 1.20 3.16 -0.60
C GLN A 205 1.36 4.57 -1.19
N PRO A 206 1.35 5.64 -0.37
CA PRO A 206 1.42 7.02 -0.85
C PRO A 206 2.87 7.50 -1.02
N PHE A 207 3.39 7.41 -2.24
CA PHE A 207 4.72 7.89 -2.62
C PHE A 207 4.67 9.33 -3.13
N GLN A 208 5.67 10.16 -2.81
CA GLN A 208 5.84 11.40 -3.55
C GLN A 208 6.30 11.11 -4.98
N ALA A 209 5.85 11.92 -5.94
CA ALA A 209 6.38 11.97 -7.30
C ALA A 209 7.79 12.56 -7.29
N LEU A 210 8.76 11.74 -6.90
CA LEU A 210 10.17 12.09 -6.79
C LEU A 210 11.03 11.02 -7.47
N PRO A 211 12.16 11.39 -8.08
CA PRO A 211 13.09 10.44 -8.68
C PRO A 211 13.56 9.35 -7.71
N GLY A 212 13.71 9.67 -6.41
CA GLY A 212 14.10 8.69 -5.39
C GLY A 212 13.12 7.53 -5.18
N ASN A 213 11.88 7.65 -5.66
CA ASN A 213 10.90 6.57 -5.64
C ASN A 213 10.83 5.77 -6.95
N HIS A 214 11.51 6.23 -8.00
CA HIS A 214 11.45 5.58 -9.31
C HIS A 214 11.94 4.14 -9.24
N ASP A 215 13.08 3.89 -8.61
CA ASP A 215 13.62 2.53 -8.49
C ASP A 215 12.73 1.64 -7.60
N LEU A 216 12.10 2.21 -6.56
CA LEU A 216 11.14 1.50 -5.71
C LEU A 216 9.93 1.04 -6.53
N LEU A 217 9.34 1.95 -7.30
CA LEU A 217 8.15 1.69 -8.12
C LEU A 217 8.45 0.78 -9.31
N ARG A 218 9.63 0.90 -9.93
CA ARG A 218 10.05 0.04 -11.06
C ARG A 218 10.13 -1.43 -10.64
N ARG A 219 10.57 -1.73 -9.42
CA ARG A 219 10.68 -3.11 -8.91
C ARG A 219 9.33 -3.80 -8.70
N LYS A 220 8.22 -3.05 -8.70
CA LYS A 220 6.86 -3.59 -8.48
C LYS A 220 6.19 -4.10 -9.76
N SER A 221 6.89 -4.10 -10.90
CA SER A 221 6.38 -4.60 -12.20
C SER A 221 5.04 -3.98 -12.60
N LEU A 222 4.88 -2.68 -12.33
CA LEU A 222 3.65 -1.94 -12.54
C LEU A 222 3.41 -1.65 -14.02
N ARG A 223 2.14 -1.65 -14.44
CA ARG A 223 1.74 -1.17 -15.76
C ARG A 223 1.17 0.24 -15.66
N TRP A 224 1.86 1.18 -16.30
CA TRP A 224 1.52 2.60 -16.31
C TRP A 224 0.88 2.94 -17.64
N MET A 225 -0.27 3.58 -17.62
CA MET A 225 -0.97 3.99 -18.82
C MET A 225 -1.40 5.46 -18.74
N ALA A 226 -1.49 6.13 -19.88
CA ALA A 226 -2.05 7.46 -20.00
C ALA A 226 -2.91 7.57 -21.26
N ASP A 227 -3.88 8.48 -21.27
CA ASP A 227 -4.66 8.77 -22.48
C ASP A 227 -3.87 9.58 -23.52
N ASP A 228 -2.92 10.41 -23.08
CA ASP A 228 -2.04 11.22 -23.94
C ASP A 228 -0.66 11.44 -23.29
N LEU A 229 0.41 11.57 -24.08
CA LEU A 229 1.78 11.78 -23.57
C LEU A 229 2.14 13.25 -23.33
N ALA A 230 1.50 14.18 -24.02
CA ALA A 230 1.78 15.60 -23.94
C ALA A 230 0.82 16.32 -22.97
N GLN A 231 -0.46 15.93 -22.97
CA GLN A 231 -1.52 16.49 -22.13
C GLN A 231 -2.45 15.38 -21.59
N PRO A 232 -1.94 14.46 -20.75
CA PRO A 232 -2.74 13.44 -20.10
C PRO A 232 -3.87 14.07 -19.28
N ARG A 233 -5.09 13.58 -19.48
CA ARG A 233 -6.26 13.91 -18.66
C ARG A 233 -6.61 12.75 -17.72
N VAL A 234 -6.21 11.54 -18.10
CA VAL A 234 -6.37 10.33 -17.30
C VAL A 234 -5.08 9.51 -17.37
N ALA A 235 -4.62 9.04 -16.23
CA ALA A 235 -3.54 8.09 -16.15
C ALA A 235 -3.88 6.98 -15.15
N THR A 236 -3.36 5.78 -15.37
CA THR A 236 -3.59 4.64 -14.48
C THR A 236 -2.31 3.92 -14.14
N VAL A 237 -2.28 3.34 -12.95
CA VAL A 237 -1.19 2.50 -12.46
C VAL A 237 -1.79 1.19 -12.00
N CYS A 238 -1.44 0.12 -12.70
CA CYS A 238 -1.99 -1.20 -12.49
C CYS A 238 -0.94 -2.08 -11.81
N THR A 239 -1.30 -2.61 -10.64
CA THR A 239 -0.49 -3.59 -9.91
C THR A 239 -0.78 -4.98 -10.48
N PRO A 240 0.24 -5.83 -10.73
CA PRO A 240 0.00 -7.20 -11.17
C PRO A 240 -0.99 -7.93 -10.24
N PRO A 241 -1.93 -8.73 -10.79
CA PRO A 241 -2.85 -9.50 -9.96
C PRO A 241 -2.10 -10.40 -8.98
N PHE A 242 -2.57 -10.46 -7.74
CA PHE A 242 -2.00 -11.31 -6.70
C PHE A 242 -3.06 -12.24 -6.10
N PRO A 243 -2.69 -13.44 -5.64
CA PRO A 243 -3.64 -14.38 -5.07
C PRO A 243 -4.24 -13.83 -3.78
N VAL A 244 -5.48 -14.21 -3.47
CA VAL A 244 -6.14 -13.87 -2.20
C VAL A 244 -6.73 -15.11 -1.51
N PRO A 245 -6.90 -15.09 -0.17
CA PRO A 245 -7.44 -16.23 0.58
C PRO A 245 -8.87 -16.64 0.24
N ALA A 246 -9.59 -15.89 -0.60
CA ALA A 246 -10.98 -16.14 -0.98
C ALA A 246 -11.21 -17.47 -1.75
N GLY A 247 -10.16 -18.11 -2.27
CA GLY A 247 -10.25 -19.43 -2.87
C GLY A 247 -9.14 -19.75 -3.88
N PRO A 248 -9.09 -20.99 -4.39
CA PRO A 248 -8.13 -21.37 -5.42
C PRO A 248 -8.30 -20.53 -6.68
N LEU A 249 -7.18 -20.05 -7.24
CA LEU A 249 -7.16 -19.22 -8.46
C LEU A 249 -8.00 -17.94 -8.36
N CYS A 250 -8.29 -17.48 -7.14
CA CYS A 250 -8.89 -16.17 -6.88
C CYS A 250 -7.78 -15.13 -6.75
N PHE A 251 -7.90 -14.06 -7.53
CA PHE A 251 -6.94 -12.98 -7.59
C PHE A 251 -7.60 -11.65 -7.27
N TYR A 252 -6.75 -10.71 -6.88
CA TYR A 252 -7.09 -9.32 -6.67
C TYR A 252 -6.24 -8.44 -7.58
N LEU A 253 -6.87 -7.45 -8.21
CA LEU A 253 -6.25 -6.50 -9.12
C LEU A 253 -6.60 -5.08 -8.69
N ASN A 254 -5.56 -4.25 -8.55
CA ASN A 254 -5.68 -2.84 -8.18
C ASN A 254 -5.27 -1.97 -9.35
N ILE A 255 -6.17 -1.08 -9.75
CA ILE A 255 -5.89 -0.04 -10.74
C ILE A 255 -6.12 1.32 -10.08
N ASP A 256 -5.01 1.99 -9.80
CA ASP A 256 -4.97 3.34 -9.30
C ASP A 256 -5.26 4.32 -10.45
N VAL A 257 -6.26 5.19 -10.30
CA VAL A 257 -6.72 6.08 -11.37
C VAL A 257 -6.48 7.54 -10.99
N PHE A 258 -5.84 8.28 -11.90
CA PHE A 258 -5.54 9.70 -11.78
C PHE A 258 -6.29 10.44 -12.87
N GLY A 259 -7.07 11.46 -12.52
CA GLY A 259 -7.84 12.23 -13.50
C GLY A 259 -8.35 13.55 -12.95
N SER A 260 -8.51 14.53 -13.83
CA SER A 260 -8.88 15.90 -13.44
C SER A 260 -10.28 16.00 -12.85
N GLY A 261 -11.20 15.14 -13.29
CA GLY A 261 -12.58 15.05 -12.79
C GLY A 261 -12.78 14.17 -11.54
N LEU A 262 -11.71 13.58 -10.99
CA LEU A 262 -11.78 12.66 -9.84
C LEU A 262 -11.43 13.34 -8.51
N ARG A 263 -11.25 14.66 -8.50
CA ARG A 263 -10.69 15.41 -7.36
C ARG A 263 -11.71 15.79 -6.28
N ASP A 264 -13.00 15.77 -6.61
CA ASP A 264 -14.06 16.40 -5.79
C ASP A 264 -15.08 15.42 -5.20
N THR A 265 -14.69 14.18 -4.91
CA THR A 265 -15.52 13.24 -4.11
C THR A 265 -14.96 12.99 -2.70
#